data_AF-A0A966QIP6-F1
#
_entry.id   AF-A0A966QIP6-F1
#
_cell.length_a   1.000
_cell.length_b   1.000
_cell.length_c   1.000
_cell.angle_alpha   90.00
_cell.angle_beta   90.00
_cell.angle_gamma   90.00
#
_symmetry.space_group_name_H-M   'P 1'
#
loop_
_entity.id
_entity.type
_entity.pdbx_description
1 polymer ?
#
loop_
_entity_poly.entity_id
_entity_poly.type
_entity_poly.pdbx_seq_one_letter_code
_entity_poly.pdbx_strand_id
1 'polypeptide(L)'
;TDVELLTVPAPETLQGMKNGTMEAFSTGDPWPSRIERQRIGYLAATTAQIWKAHPEEYLAVRADWVNSNPKAAVALVKGLIEAQRWLDKPQNKAEAAGILSSRKWFNVPKLVLEQALRGQYNLGAKGTRVNNPAMGPLYWSSDRGVISYPYKSLTLWFLVESLRWKFYPGTLNTIQDAQAINNRVVRDDIWRQAAKELGLPAAEIPKGSSRGREIFFDGKVYDPTNPQAYLNSLAIKS
;
A
#
# COMPACT_ATOMS: atom_id res chain seq x y z
N THR A 1 -5.58 -3.56 -24.51
CA THR A 1 -4.65 -4.63 -24.97
C THR A 1 -3.44 -4.02 -25.66
N ASP A 2 -3.09 -2.78 -25.29
CA ASP A 2 -2.29 -1.88 -26.13
C ASP A 2 -0.81 -1.86 -25.74
N VAL A 3 -0.46 -2.59 -24.69
CA VAL A 3 0.88 -2.68 -24.12
C VAL A 3 1.16 -4.11 -23.65
N GLU A 4 2.43 -4.47 -23.62
CA GLU A 4 2.90 -5.69 -22.97
C GLU A 4 3.18 -5.41 -21.49
N LEU A 5 2.28 -5.88 -20.61
CA LEU A 5 2.47 -5.80 -19.16
C LEU A 5 3.09 -7.11 -18.65
N LEU A 6 4.40 -7.09 -18.39
CA LEU A 6 5.19 -8.27 -18.07
C LEU A 6 5.54 -8.35 -16.58
N THR A 7 5.77 -9.58 -16.10
CA THR A 7 6.36 -9.82 -14.77
C THR A 7 7.86 -10.01 -14.93
N VAL A 8 8.63 -8.99 -14.54
CA VAL A 8 10.10 -8.95 -14.70
C VAL A 8 10.74 -8.55 -13.36
N PRO A 9 11.87 -9.18 -12.95
CA PRO A 9 12.59 -8.80 -11.74
C PRO A 9 13.03 -7.33 -11.77
N ALA A 10 12.89 -6.61 -10.65
CA ALA A 10 13.23 -5.18 -10.57
C ALA A 10 14.65 -4.81 -11.09
N PRO A 11 15.73 -5.58 -10.82
CA PRO A 11 17.04 -5.28 -11.38
C PRO A 11 17.10 -5.40 -12.91
N GLU A 12 16.38 -6.37 -13.48
CA GLU A 12 16.28 -6.58 -14.92
C GLU A 12 15.43 -5.51 -15.59
N THR A 13 14.31 -5.13 -14.98
CA THR A 13 13.49 -3.99 -15.42
C THR A 13 14.32 -2.70 -15.46
N LEU A 14 15.12 -2.45 -14.41
CA LEU A 14 16.01 -1.28 -14.36
C LEU A 14 17.07 -1.32 -15.47
N GLN A 15 17.62 -2.50 -15.77
CA GLN A 15 18.58 -2.66 -16.87
C GLN A 15 17.91 -2.48 -18.24
N GLY A 16 16.68 -2.98 -18.41
CA GLY A 16 15.88 -2.77 -19.60
C GLY A 16 15.60 -1.28 -19.84
N MET A 17 15.29 -0.52 -18.78
CA MET A 17 15.10 0.94 -18.89
C MET A 17 16.38 1.63 -19.35
N LYS A 18 17.56 1.22 -18.84
CA LYS A 18 18.86 1.75 -19.30
C LYS A 18 19.15 1.43 -20.77
N ASN A 19 18.74 0.25 -21.22
CA ASN A 19 18.98 -0.24 -22.57
C ASN A 19 17.93 0.27 -23.58
N GLY A 20 16.87 0.95 -23.12
CA GLY A 20 15.77 1.40 -23.97
C GLY A 20 14.82 0.28 -24.42
N THR A 21 14.77 -0.83 -23.67
CA THR A 21 13.90 -1.99 -23.95
C THR A 21 12.79 -2.15 -22.89
N MET A 22 12.60 -1.15 -22.03
CA MET A 22 11.55 -1.11 -21.02
C MET A 22 11.07 0.34 -20.86
N GLU A 23 9.80 0.58 -21.16
CA GLU A 23 9.24 1.93 -21.24
C GLU A 23 8.71 2.43 -19.89
N ALA A 24 8.21 1.55 -19.04
CA ALA A 24 7.63 1.90 -17.75
C ALA A 24 7.85 0.81 -16.70
N PHE A 25 7.90 1.23 -15.43
CA PHE A 25 8.07 0.32 -14.30
C PHE A 25 7.22 0.77 -13.11
N SER A 26 6.21 -0.03 -12.76
CA SER A 26 5.47 0.14 -11.50
C SER A 26 6.34 -0.36 -10.34
N THR A 27 6.84 0.55 -9.52
CA THR A 27 7.77 0.25 -8.43
C THR A 27 7.51 1.11 -7.19
N GLY A 28 8.04 0.68 -6.04
CA GLY A 28 8.05 1.42 -4.79
C GLY A 28 9.45 1.91 -4.40
N ASP A 29 9.51 2.72 -3.33
CA ASP A 29 10.77 3.16 -2.74
C ASP A 29 11.65 1.97 -2.31
N PRO A 30 12.99 2.05 -2.45
CA PRO A 30 13.80 3.21 -2.83
C PRO A 30 14.07 3.37 -4.33
N TRP A 31 13.38 2.63 -5.21
CA TRP A 31 13.71 2.59 -6.64
C TRP A 31 13.53 3.93 -7.38
N PRO A 32 12.46 4.72 -7.18
CA PRO A 32 12.30 6.00 -7.88
C PRO A 32 13.48 6.95 -7.67
N SER A 33 13.94 7.09 -6.43
CA SER A 33 15.10 7.92 -6.10
C SER A 33 16.41 7.38 -6.69
N ARG A 34 16.54 6.06 -6.91
CA ARG A 34 17.70 5.49 -7.61
C ARG A 34 17.65 5.76 -9.11
N ILE A 35 16.48 5.58 -9.73
CA ILE A 35 16.23 5.82 -11.15
C ILE A 35 16.55 7.27 -11.50
N GLU A 36 16.08 8.22 -10.68
CA GLU A 36 16.29 9.65 -10.85
C GLU A 36 17.77 10.03 -10.72
N ARG A 37 18.44 9.60 -9.64
CA ARG A 37 19.88 9.89 -9.42
C ARG A 37 20.78 9.32 -10.51
N GLN A 38 20.43 8.16 -11.05
CA GLN A 38 21.17 7.52 -12.14
C GLN A 38 20.75 8.03 -13.53
N ARG A 39 19.81 8.98 -13.60
CA ARG A 39 19.28 9.57 -14.85
C ARG A 39 18.78 8.51 -15.85
N ILE A 40 18.15 7.45 -15.32
CA ILE A 40 17.61 6.34 -16.12
C ILE A 40 16.21 6.68 -16.64
N GLY A 41 15.46 7.46 -15.87
CA GLY A 41 14.09 7.85 -16.19
C GLY A 41 13.58 8.88 -15.19
N TYR A 42 12.27 9.09 -15.18
CA TYR A 42 11.60 10.01 -14.28
C TYR A 42 10.41 9.36 -13.59
N LEU A 43 10.01 9.89 -12.43
CA LEU A 43 8.83 9.43 -11.71
C LEU A 43 7.58 10.11 -12.28
N ALA A 44 6.78 9.38 -13.06
CA ALA A 44 5.58 9.93 -13.70
C ALA A 44 4.51 10.35 -12.69
N ALA A 45 4.22 9.50 -11.70
CA ALA A 45 3.31 9.77 -10.60
C ALA A 45 3.68 8.90 -9.39
N THR A 46 3.36 9.37 -8.19
CA THR A 46 3.29 8.50 -7.01
C THR A 46 1.92 7.84 -6.91
N THR A 47 1.82 6.68 -6.28
CA THR A 47 0.52 6.05 -5.99
C THR A 47 -0.34 6.91 -5.07
N ALA A 48 0.26 7.76 -4.24
CA ALA A 48 -0.45 8.77 -3.45
C ALA A 48 -1.16 9.84 -4.31
N GLN A 49 -0.69 10.11 -5.53
CA GLN A 49 -1.38 10.96 -6.51
C GLN A 49 -2.53 10.22 -7.20
N ILE A 50 -2.39 8.90 -7.42
CA ILE A 50 -3.40 8.07 -8.08
C ILE A 50 -4.59 7.81 -7.15
N TRP A 51 -4.31 7.47 -5.90
CA TRP A 51 -5.31 7.25 -4.86
C TRP A 51 -4.72 7.66 -3.50
N LYS A 52 -5.23 8.77 -2.97
CA LYS A 52 -4.80 9.34 -1.70
C LYS A 52 -5.04 8.36 -0.55
N ALA A 53 -3.97 8.07 0.20
CA ALA A 53 -3.98 7.10 1.30
C ALA A 53 -4.58 5.73 0.89
N HIS A 54 -4.26 5.25 -0.31
CA HIS A 54 -4.67 3.92 -0.78
C HIS A 54 -4.19 2.81 0.17
N PRO A 55 -4.92 1.68 0.24
CA PRO A 55 -4.39 0.47 0.86
C PRO A 55 -3.21 -0.06 0.04
N GLU A 56 -2.20 -0.61 0.72
CA GLU A 56 -0.95 -1.05 0.10
C GLU A 56 -0.55 -2.41 0.72
N GLU A 57 0.56 -2.49 1.45
CA GLU A 57 1.03 -3.72 2.08
C GLU A 57 0.22 -4.09 3.34
N TYR A 58 0.08 -5.41 3.57
CA TYR A 58 -0.58 -5.97 4.73
C TYR A 58 0.31 -7.02 5.41
N LEU A 59 0.23 -7.07 6.75
CA LEU A 59 0.68 -8.22 7.51
C LEU A 59 -0.36 -9.35 7.36
N ALA A 60 0.06 -10.47 6.79
CA ALA A 60 -0.73 -11.70 6.72
C ALA A 60 0.02 -12.87 7.37
N VAL A 61 -0.69 -13.69 8.13
CA VAL A 61 -0.16 -14.87 8.82
C VAL A 61 -1.09 -16.05 8.54
N ARG A 62 -0.53 -17.26 8.43
CA ARG A 62 -1.34 -18.46 8.18
C ARG A 62 -2.36 -18.67 9.30
N ALA A 63 -3.57 -19.09 8.91
CA ALA A 63 -4.69 -19.26 9.84
C ALA A 63 -4.43 -20.35 10.89
N ASP A 64 -3.76 -21.45 10.52
CA ASP A 64 -3.38 -22.51 11.46
C ASP A 64 -2.48 -21.99 12.58
N TRP A 65 -1.46 -21.19 12.25
CA TRP A 65 -0.58 -20.58 13.24
C TRP A 65 -1.34 -19.61 14.15
N VAL A 66 -2.23 -18.77 13.60
CA VAL A 66 -3.06 -17.84 14.40
C VAL A 66 -3.98 -18.60 15.35
N ASN A 67 -4.60 -19.69 14.88
CA ASN A 67 -5.50 -20.51 15.69
C ASN A 67 -4.76 -21.23 16.82
N SER A 68 -3.56 -21.71 16.56
CA SER A 68 -2.71 -22.34 17.59
C SER A 68 -2.06 -21.34 18.54
N ASN A 69 -1.85 -20.09 18.10
CA ASN A 69 -1.11 -19.07 18.85
C ASN A 69 -1.88 -17.72 18.96
N PRO A 70 -3.14 -17.71 19.43
CA PRO A 70 -3.99 -16.51 19.36
C PRO A 70 -3.45 -15.33 20.19
N LYS A 71 -2.86 -15.62 21.36
CA LYS A 71 -2.22 -14.58 22.20
C LYS A 71 -0.97 -13.99 21.52
N ALA A 72 -0.18 -14.83 20.84
CA ALA A 72 1.01 -14.38 20.12
C ALA A 72 0.63 -13.55 18.88
N ALA A 73 -0.45 -13.91 18.18
CA ALA A 73 -0.98 -13.13 17.07
C ALA A 73 -1.36 -11.71 17.51
N VAL A 74 -2.09 -11.57 18.62
CA VAL A 74 -2.44 -10.27 19.20
C VAL A 74 -1.17 -9.50 19.61
N ALA A 75 -0.23 -10.16 20.29
CA ALA A 75 1.04 -9.53 20.70
C ALA A 75 1.87 -9.02 19.50
N LEU A 76 1.91 -9.77 18.40
CA LEU A 76 2.59 -9.36 17.18
C LEU A 76 1.94 -8.12 16.56
N VAL A 77 0.59 -8.04 16.55
CA VAL A 77 -0.12 -6.86 16.07
C VAL A 77 0.10 -5.65 16.99
N LYS A 78 0.23 -5.84 18.30
CA LYS A 78 0.62 -4.75 19.22
C LYS A 78 1.98 -4.16 18.87
N GLY A 79 2.98 -5.02 18.66
CA GLY A 79 4.32 -4.57 18.27
C GLY A 79 4.30 -3.83 16.92
N LEU A 80 3.50 -4.31 15.97
CA LEU A 80 3.33 -3.63 14.68
C LEU A 80 2.69 -2.23 14.86
N ILE A 81 1.64 -2.11 15.67
CA ILE A 81 0.98 -0.83 15.98
C ILE A 81 1.99 0.17 16.57
N GLU A 82 2.76 -0.24 17.57
CA GLU A 82 3.77 0.64 18.20
C GLU A 82 4.85 1.07 17.21
N ALA A 83 5.35 0.14 16.39
CA ALA A 83 6.34 0.42 15.36
C ALA A 83 5.81 1.41 14.30
N GLN A 84 4.57 1.24 13.84
CA GLN A 84 3.92 2.15 12.89
C GLN A 84 3.76 3.56 13.47
N ARG A 85 3.32 3.67 14.73
CA ARG A 85 3.24 4.97 15.44
C ARG A 85 4.60 5.62 15.61
N TRP A 86 5.65 4.83 15.85
CA TRP A 86 7.01 5.32 15.93
C TRP A 86 7.51 5.79 14.55
N LEU A 87 7.23 5.05 13.48
CA LEU A 87 7.64 5.38 12.12
C LEU A 87 7.00 6.66 11.58
N ASP A 88 5.77 6.97 11.97
CA ASP A 88 5.07 8.18 11.49
C ASP A 88 5.51 9.48 12.16
N LYS A 89 6.27 9.40 13.26
CA LYS A 89 6.83 10.59 13.91
C LYS A 89 7.95 11.20 13.04
N PRO A 90 7.87 12.49 12.66
CA PRO A 90 8.88 13.12 11.81
C PRO A 90 10.31 13.03 12.35
N GLN A 91 10.48 13.13 13.68
CA GLN A 91 11.77 13.05 14.35
C GLN A 91 12.44 11.68 14.22
N ASN A 92 11.66 10.62 13.97
CA ASN A 92 12.16 9.25 13.90
C ASN A 92 12.59 8.83 12.49
N LYS A 93 12.25 9.62 11.45
CA LYS A 93 12.52 9.25 10.04
C LYS A 93 14.01 9.05 9.75
N ALA A 94 14.88 9.85 10.37
CA ALA A 94 16.34 9.72 10.20
C ALA A 94 16.90 8.45 10.84
N GLU A 95 16.35 8.02 11.98
CA GLU A 95 16.73 6.78 12.65
C GLU A 95 16.19 5.57 11.88
N ALA A 96 14.90 5.62 11.49
CA ALA A 96 14.27 4.61 10.65
C ALA A 96 15.08 4.36 9.35
N ALA A 97 15.47 5.43 8.66
CA ALA A 97 16.33 5.34 7.49
C ALA A 97 17.68 4.68 7.82
N GLY A 98 18.28 4.98 8.97
CA GLY A 98 19.53 4.37 9.43
C GLY A 98 19.42 2.87 9.65
N ILE A 99 18.34 2.41 10.29
CA ILE A 99 18.06 0.99 10.49
C ILE A 99 17.87 0.29 9.14
N LEU A 100 16.91 0.76 8.34
CA LEU A 100 16.51 0.13 7.09
C LEU A 100 17.62 0.10 6.03
N SER A 101 18.45 1.15 5.98
CA SER A 101 19.57 1.24 5.02
C SER A 101 20.76 0.33 5.36
N SER A 102 20.85 -0.15 6.59
CA SER A 102 22.03 -0.88 7.05
C SER A 102 22.25 -2.18 6.26
N ARG A 103 23.50 -2.68 6.32
CA ARG A 103 23.90 -3.95 5.69
C ARG A 103 23.06 -5.16 6.12
N LYS A 104 22.46 -5.10 7.31
CA LYS A 104 21.61 -6.17 7.85
C LYS A 104 20.22 -6.23 7.18
N TRP A 105 19.80 -5.14 6.53
CA TRP A 105 18.47 -4.99 5.93
C TRP A 105 18.59 -4.69 4.44
N PHE A 106 18.19 -3.50 3.97
CA PHE A 106 18.16 -3.21 2.53
C PHE A 106 19.53 -2.98 1.90
N ASN A 107 20.55 -2.65 2.71
CA ASN A 107 21.92 -2.41 2.22
C ASN A 107 21.97 -1.38 1.07
N VAL A 108 21.36 -0.22 1.28
CA VAL A 108 21.29 0.90 0.31
C VAL A 108 21.78 2.19 0.97
N PRO A 109 22.14 3.24 0.21
CA PRO A 109 22.52 4.51 0.82
C PRO A 109 21.39 5.11 1.66
N LYS A 110 21.66 5.42 2.94
CA LYS A 110 20.70 6.00 3.89
C LYS A 110 19.89 7.17 3.32
N LEU A 111 20.57 8.09 2.63
CA LEU A 111 19.96 9.30 2.12
C LEU A 111 18.81 9.02 1.13
N VAL A 112 18.87 7.91 0.38
CA VAL A 112 17.82 7.52 -0.56
C VAL A 112 16.53 7.17 0.18
N LEU A 113 16.64 6.39 1.26
CA LEU A 113 15.48 6.04 2.10
C LEU A 113 14.97 7.22 2.92
N GLU A 114 15.87 8.05 3.46
CA GLU A 114 15.46 9.19 4.29
C GLU A 114 14.63 10.22 3.49
N GLN A 115 14.98 10.47 2.23
CA GLN A 115 14.21 11.36 1.35
C GLN A 115 12.80 10.80 1.09
N ALA A 116 12.71 9.52 0.71
CA ALA A 116 11.44 8.83 0.50
C ALA A 116 10.55 8.87 1.75
N LEU A 117 11.11 8.50 2.92
CA LEU A 117 10.41 8.53 4.22
C LEU A 117 9.90 9.91 4.64
N ARG A 118 10.44 10.99 4.05
CA ARG A 118 10.02 12.38 4.28
C ARG A 118 9.09 12.91 3.18
N GLY A 119 8.74 12.09 2.18
CA GLY A 119 7.91 12.51 1.04
C GLY A 119 8.63 13.50 0.12
N GLN A 120 9.94 13.31 -0.08
CA GLN A 120 10.77 14.14 -0.94
C GLN A 120 11.05 13.44 -2.27
N TYR A 121 10.45 13.95 -3.35
CA TYR A 121 10.53 13.35 -4.69
C TYR A 121 10.79 14.42 -5.76
N ASN A 122 11.34 14.00 -6.89
CA ASN A 122 11.40 14.80 -8.12
C ASN A 122 10.41 14.19 -9.12
N LEU A 123 9.32 14.90 -9.42
CA LEU A 123 8.21 14.40 -10.22
C LEU A 123 8.23 14.92 -11.66
N GLY A 124 7.77 14.06 -12.57
CA GLY A 124 7.67 14.34 -13.99
C GLY A 124 9.02 14.45 -14.69
N ALA A 125 8.98 14.52 -16.02
CA ALA A 125 10.18 14.59 -16.85
C ALA A 125 11.04 15.83 -16.59
N LYS A 126 10.45 16.91 -16.06
CA LYS A 126 11.17 18.14 -15.65
C LYS A 126 11.85 18.04 -14.28
N GLY A 127 11.58 16.98 -13.51
CA GLY A 127 12.14 16.81 -12.17
C GLY A 127 11.64 17.85 -11.16
N THR A 128 10.34 18.20 -11.20
CA THR A 128 9.75 19.16 -10.26
C THR A 128 9.87 18.63 -8.83
N ARG A 129 10.65 19.34 -8.01
CA ARG A 129 10.88 18.96 -6.63
C ARG A 129 9.61 19.12 -5.80
N VAL A 130 9.22 18.04 -5.13
CA VAL A 130 8.13 17.99 -4.16
C VAL A 130 8.71 17.62 -2.80
N ASN A 131 8.22 18.30 -1.77
CA ASN A 131 8.53 18.04 -0.36
C ASN A 131 7.21 18.05 0.41
N ASN A 132 6.50 16.92 0.38
CA ASN A 132 5.19 16.77 0.99
C ASN A 132 5.14 15.45 1.76
N PRO A 133 5.18 15.46 3.10
CA PRO A 133 5.12 14.24 3.90
C PRO A 133 3.88 13.38 3.62
N ALA A 134 2.74 13.99 3.23
CA ALA A 134 1.53 13.25 2.88
C ALA A 134 1.62 12.48 1.55
N MET A 135 2.67 12.71 0.76
CA MET A 135 3.00 11.93 -0.45
C MET A 135 4.04 10.84 -0.20
N GLY A 136 4.69 10.84 0.96
CA GLY A 136 5.57 9.75 1.38
C GLY A 136 4.78 8.60 2.03
N PRO A 137 5.48 7.56 2.50
CA PRO A 137 4.83 6.45 3.18
C PRO A 137 4.27 6.88 4.55
N LEU A 138 3.01 6.55 4.77
CA LEU A 138 2.28 6.72 6.03
C LEU A 138 2.05 5.33 6.63
N TYR A 139 2.27 5.16 7.93
CA TYR A 139 2.25 3.85 8.59
C TYR A 139 1.15 3.73 9.65
N TRP A 140 0.75 4.83 10.28
CA TRP A 140 -0.23 4.86 11.39
C TRP A 140 -1.55 5.47 10.99
N SER A 141 -1.56 6.72 10.52
CA SER A 141 -2.80 7.47 10.30
C SER A 141 -2.69 8.48 9.17
N SER A 142 -3.82 8.76 8.52
CA SER A 142 -4.01 9.86 7.58
C SER A 142 -5.31 10.60 7.87
N ASP A 143 -5.57 11.67 7.11
CA ASP A 143 -6.84 12.38 7.13
C ASP A 143 -8.03 11.55 6.60
N ARG A 144 -7.76 10.36 6.04
CA ARG A 144 -8.78 9.41 5.58
C ARG A 144 -9.10 8.34 6.63
N GLY A 145 -8.29 8.19 7.67
CA GLY A 145 -8.45 7.18 8.71
C GLY A 145 -7.14 6.54 9.16
N VAL A 146 -7.26 5.42 9.90
CA VAL A 146 -6.12 4.72 10.49
C VAL A 146 -5.52 3.76 9.47
N ILE A 147 -4.28 4.02 9.03
CA ILE A 147 -3.59 3.23 8.00
C ILE A 147 -3.38 1.78 8.43
N SER A 148 -3.04 1.58 9.70
CA SER A 148 -2.77 0.26 10.29
C SER A 148 -4.00 -0.67 10.31
N TYR A 149 -5.21 -0.12 10.37
CA TYR A 149 -6.43 -0.91 10.52
C TYR A 149 -6.85 -1.55 9.18
N PRO A 150 -7.03 -2.88 9.11
CA PRO A 150 -7.35 -3.56 7.87
C PRO A 150 -8.83 -3.44 7.50
N TYR A 151 -9.24 -2.28 7.01
CA TYR A 151 -10.61 -2.05 6.55
C TYR A 151 -11.02 -3.10 5.51
N LYS A 152 -12.10 -3.84 5.79
CA LYS A 152 -12.73 -4.77 4.85
C LYS A 152 -13.15 -4.10 3.54
N SER A 153 -13.54 -2.81 3.58
CA SER A 153 -13.87 -2.07 2.36
C SER A 153 -12.68 -1.94 1.40
N LEU A 154 -11.47 -1.77 1.93
CA LEU A 154 -10.25 -1.55 1.16
C LEU A 154 -9.69 -2.87 0.61
N THR A 155 -9.67 -3.91 1.45
CA THR A 155 -9.27 -5.26 1.02
C THR A 155 -10.22 -5.84 -0.02
N LEU A 156 -11.53 -5.55 0.08
CA LEU A 156 -12.50 -5.92 -0.95
C LEU A 156 -12.18 -5.27 -2.31
N TRP A 157 -11.65 -4.04 -2.34
CA TRP A 157 -11.33 -3.36 -3.60
C TRP A 157 -10.31 -4.14 -4.43
N PHE A 158 -9.31 -4.78 -3.83
CA PHE A 158 -8.34 -5.61 -4.57
C PHE A 158 -9.00 -6.80 -5.26
N LEU A 159 -10.00 -7.42 -4.62
CA LEU A 159 -10.75 -8.52 -5.23
C LEU A 159 -11.71 -8.01 -6.32
N VAL A 160 -12.29 -6.82 -6.14
CA VAL A 160 -13.11 -6.16 -7.16
C VAL A 160 -12.27 -5.78 -8.38
N GLU A 161 -11.06 -5.26 -8.19
CA GLU A 161 -10.13 -5.01 -9.29
C GLU A 161 -9.62 -6.31 -9.93
N SER A 162 -9.47 -7.39 -9.15
CA SER A 162 -9.19 -8.72 -9.73
C SER A 162 -10.32 -9.20 -10.65
N LEU A 163 -11.59 -8.92 -10.29
CA LEU A 163 -12.74 -9.18 -11.17
C LEU A 163 -12.71 -8.32 -12.43
N ARG A 164 -12.37 -7.03 -12.31
CA ARG A 164 -12.24 -6.11 -13.46
C ARG A 164 -11.30 -6.67 -14.53
N TRP A 165 -10.21 -7.31 -14.11
CA TRP A 165 -9.20 -7.90 -14.99
C TRP A 165 -9.35 -9.41 -15.20
N LYS A 166 -10.47 -10.00 -14.76
CA LYS A 166 -10.77 -11.44 -14.88
C LYS A 166 -9.65 -12.36 -14.35
N PHE A 167 -8.98 -11.96 -13.28
CA PHE A 167 -8.01 -12.80 -12.61
C PHE A 167 -8.69 -13.94 -11.83
N TYR A 168 -8.02 -15.08 -11.73
CA TYR A 168 -8.45 -16.28 -10.98
C TYR A 168 -9.80 -16.89 -11.45
N PRO A 169 -9.96 -17.17 -12.76
CA PRO A 169 -11.18 -17.79 -13.27
C PRO A 169 -11.49 -19.10 -12.53
N GLY A 170 -12.77 -19.30 -12.19
CA GLY A 170 -13.23 -20.46 -11.42
C GLY A 170 -13.09 -20.31 -9.91
N THR A 171 -12.26 -19.38 -9.41
CA THR A 171 -12.13 -19.08 -7.98
C THR A 171 -12.82 -17.77 -7.59
N LEU A 172 -12.71 -16.74 -8.43
CA LEU A 172 -13.25 -15.41 -8.19
C LEU A 172 -14.04 -14.98 -9.43
N ASN A 173 -15.35 -15.21 -9.42
CA ASN A 173 -16.20 -14.93 -10.59
C ASN A 173 -17.22 -13.82 -10.33
N THR A 174 -17.59 -13.60 -9.06
CA THR A 174 -18.65 -12.67 -8.67
C THR A 174 -18.24 -11.76 -7.51
N ILE A 175 -18.98 -10.65 -7.33
CA ILE A 175 -18.83 -9.79 -6.15
C ILE A 175 -19.09 -10.57 -4.86
N GLN A 176 -20.00 -11.55 -4.89
CA GLN A 176 -20.31 -12.40 -3.75
C GLN A 176 -19.12 -13.29 -3.38
N ASP A 177 -18.41 -13.87 -4.36
CA ASP A 177 -17.16 -14.62 -4.13
C ASP A 177 -16.11 -13.71 -3.48
N ALA A 178 -15.94 -12.49 -4.02
CA ALA A 178 -15.02 -11.49 -3.48
C ALA A 178 -15.34 -11.18 -2.00
N GLN A 179 -16.61 -10.91 -1.69
CA GLN A 179 -17.05 -10.63 -0.33
C GLN A 179 -16.84 -11.82 0.60
N ALA A 180 -17.14 -13.05 0.16
CA ALA A 180 -16.95 -14.27 0.95
C ALA A 180 -15.47 -14.50 1.28
N ILE A 181 -14.59 -14.38 0.28
CA ILE A 181 -13.13 -14.49 0.47
C ILE A 181 -12.64 -13.41 1.43
N ASN A 182 -13.04 -12.16 1.21
CA ASN A 182 -12.62 -11.02 2.02
C ASN A 182 -13.03 -11.21 3.50
N ASN A 183 -14.27 -11.62 3.74
CA ASN A 183 -14.79 -11.84 5.09
C ASN A 183 -14.09 -12.99 5.82
N ARG A 184 -13.63 -14.00 5.08
CA ARG A 184 -12.90 -15.14 5.65
C ARG A 184 -11.45 -14.79 6.01
N VAL A 185 -10.80 -13.96 5.22
CA VAL A 185 -9.36 -13.66 5.37
C VAL A 185 -9.10 -12.49 6.32
N VAL A 186 -9.92 -11.44 6.27
CA VAL A 186 -9.65 -10.20 7.00
C VAL A 186 -10.06 -10.35 8.48
N ARG A 187 -9.05 -10.30 9.35
CA ARG A 187 -9.16 -10.41 10.81
C ARG A 187 -8.98 -9.06 11.50
N ASP A 188 -9.87 -8.12 11.19
CA ASP A 188 -9.89 -6.79 11.79
C ASP A 188 -10.25 -6.81 13.29
N ASP A 189 -10.85 -7.90 13.76
CA ASP A 189 -11.09 -8.19 15.17
C ASP A 189 -9.79 -8.34 15.98
N ILE A 190 -8.76 -9.01 15.43
CA ILE A 190 -7.45 -9.16 16.10
C ILE A 190 -6.78 -7.80 16.28
N TRP A 191 -6.86 -6.94 15.26
CA TRP A 191 -6.35 -5.58 15.35
C TRP A 191 -7.06 -4.76 16.42
N ARG A 192 -8.40 -4.83 16.47
CA ARG A 192 -9.21 -4.13 17.48
C ARG A 192 -8.87 -4.60 18.89
N GLN A 193 -8.68 -5.90 19.08
CA GLN A 193 -8.25 -6.46 20.34
C GLN A 193 -6.88 -5.91 20.75
N ALA A 194 -5.89 -5.95 19.84
CA ALA A 194 -4.55 -5.41 20.11
C ALA A 194 -4.58 -3.92 20.48
N ALA A 195 -5.32 -3.11 19.72
CA ALA A 195 -5.51 -1.68 19.96
C ALA A 195 -6.15 -1.40 21.33
N LYS A 196 -7.18 -2.17 21.71
CA LYS A 196 -7.85 -2.05 23.01
C LYS A 196 -6.91 -2.43 24.15
N GLU A 197 -6.17 -3.53 24.01
CA GLU A 197 -5.23 -4.00 25.04
C GLU A 197 -4.00 -3.08 25.19
N LEU A 198 -3.65 -2.30 24.16
CA LEU A 198 -2.66 -1.22 24.24
C LEU A 198 -3.21 0.07 24.87
N GLY A 199 -4.52 0.15 25.12
CA GLY A 199 -5.16 1.35 25.64
C GLY A 199 -5.15 2.52 24.65
N LEU A 200 -5.22 2.24 23.34
CA LEU A 200 -5.30 3.31 22.34
C LEU A 200 -6.56 4.18 22.55
N PRO A 201 -6.48 5.49 22.28
CA PRO A 201 -7.63 6.37 22.35
C PRO A 201 -8.77 5.87 21.46
N ALA A 202 -10.02 5.97 21.91
CA ALA A 202 -11.18 5.51 21.14
C ALA A 202 -11.30 6.18 19.75
N ALA A 203 -10.79 7.41 19.60
CA ALA A 203 -10.73 8.12 18.32
C ALA A 203 -9.75 7.48 17.31
N GLU A 204 -8.73 6.76 17.79
CA GLU A 204 -7.76 6.03 16.97
C GLU A 204 -8.22 4.59 16.67
N ILE A 205 -9.42 4.19 17.10
CA ILE A 205 -9.98 2.85 16.83
C ILE A 205 -11.20 3.02 15.91
N PRO A 206 -11.09 2.70 14.60
CA PRO A 206 -12.21 2.84 13.67
C PRO A 206 -13.45 2.09 14.15
N LYS A 207 -14.66 2.65 14.03
CA LYS A 207 -15.87 2.00 14.59
C LYS A 207 -16.47 0.88 13.75
N GLY A 208 -16.15 0.84 12.46
CA GLY A 208 -16.60 -0.19 11.53
C GLY A 208 -15.51 -0.62 10.57
N SER A 209 -15.79 -1.63 9.76
CA SER A 209 -14.82 -2.23 8.84
C SER A 209 -14.77 -1.54 7.47
N SER A 210 -15.43 -0.39 7.30
CA SER A 210 -15.41 0.40 6.07
C SER A 210 -14.82 1.79 6.31
N ARG A 211 -13.97 2.25 5.38
CA ARG A 211 -13.46 3.63 5.32
C ARG A 211 -14.37 4.55 4.47
N GLY A 212 -15.49 4.02 3.99
CA GLY A 212 -16.44 4.74 3.15
C GLY A 212 -16.06 4.75 1.67
N ARG A 213 -16.57 5.74 0.94
CA ARG A 213 -16.32 5.92 -0.50
C ARG A 213 -14.87 6.36 -0.75
N GLU A 214 -14.25 5.77 -1.75
CA GLU A 214 -12.89 6.05 -2.19
C GLU A 214 -12.89 6.71 -3.56
N ILE A 215 -12.05 7.74 -3.73
CA ILE A 215 -12.03 8.58 -4.92
C ILE A 215 -10.63 8.50 -5.53
N PHE A 216 -10.58 8.11 -6.80
CA PHE A 216 -9.36 8.04 -7.61
C PHE A 216 -9.06 9.38 -8.27
N PHE A 217 -7.83 9.56 -8.74
CA PHE A 217 -7.37 10.80 -9.38
C PHE A 217 -8.19 11.23 -10.61
N ASP A 218 -8.83 10.27 -11.29
CA ASP A 218 -9.67 10.49 -12.48
C ASP A 218 -11.15 10.72 -12.14
N GLY A 219 -11.47 10.89 -10.84
CA GLY A 219 -12.82 11.11 -10.36
C GLY A 219 -13.68 9.85 -10.25
N LYS A 220 -13.16 8.66 -10.58
CA LYS A 220 -13.88 7.41 -10.34
C LYS A 220 -14.06 7.21 -8.84
N VAL A 221 -15.22 6.67 -8.48
CA VAL A 221 -15.60 6.45 -7.09
C VAL A 221 -15.88 4.98 -6.86
N TYR A 222 -15.12 4.39 -5.94
CA TYR A 222 -15.42 3.08 -5.40
C TYR A 222 -16.29 3.24 -4.15
N ASP A 223 -17.52 2.73 -4.22
CA ASP A 223 -18.40 2.59 -3.07
C ASP A 223 -18.43 1.11 -2.65
N PRO A 224 -17.91 0.75 -1.46
CA PRO A 224 -17.89 -0.64 -1.00
C PRO A 224 -19.29 -1.23 -0.78
N THR A 225 -20.33 -0.40 -0.70
CA THR A 225 -21.73 -0.86 -0.59
C THR A 225 -22.34 -1.21 -1.94
N ASN A 226 -21.76 -0.73 -3.05
CA ASN A 226 -22.16 -1.07 -4.41
C ASN A 226 -20.93 -1.24 -5.34
N PRO A 227 -20.10 -2.28 -5.15
CA PRO A 227 -18.91 -2.50 -5.97
C PRO A 227 -19.21 -2.72 -7.45
N GLN A 228 -20.41 -3.22 -7.78
CA GLN A 228 -20.82 -3.41 -9.17
C GLN A 228 -20.95 -2.08 -9.92
N ALA A 229 -21.48 -1.04 -9.27
CA ALA A 229 -21.56 0.30 -9.87
C ALA A 229 -20.16 0.86 -10.18
N TYR A 230 -19.17 0.60 -9.33
CA TYR A 230 -17.78 0.95 -9.60
C TYR A 230 -17.28 0.25 -10.88
N LEU A 231 -17.39 -1.08 -10.98
CA LEU A 231 -16.98 -1.83 -12.17
C LEU A 231 -17.68 -1.33 -13.46
N ASN A 232 -18.98 -1.06 -13.37
CA ASN A 232 -19.76 -0.57 -14.50
C ASN A 232 -19.31 0.83 -14.96
N SER A 233 -18.77 1.64 -14.05
CA SER A 233 -18.28 2.99 -14.34
C SER A 233 -16.95 3.02 -15.10
N LEU A 234 -16.18 1.91 -15.11
CA LEU A 234 -14.85 1.85 -15.69
C LEU A 234 -14.92 1.62 -17.20
N ALA A 235 -14.23 2.47 -17.96
CA ALA A 235 -14.23 2.40 -19.42
C ALA A 235 -13.47 1.16 -19.92
N ILE A 236 -12.29 0.91 -19.36
CA ILE A 236 -11.42 -0.23 -19.70
C ILE A 236 -11.51 -1.28 -18.59
N LYS A 237 -11.98 -2.47 -18.97
CA LYS A 237 -12.14 -3.67 -18.15
C LYS A 237 -12.15 -4.90 -19.08
N SER A 238 -11.91 -6.09 -18.54
CA SER A 238 -11.84 -7.34 -19.31
C SER A 238 -13.20 -7.98 -19.53
#